data_AF-A0A7R9I8R8-F1
#
_entry.id   AF-A0A7R9I8R8-F1
#
_cell.length_a   1.000
_cell.length_b   1.000
_cell.length_c   1.000
_cell.angle_alpha   90.00
_cell.angle_beta   90.00
_cell.angle_gamma   90.00
#
_symmetry.space_group_name_H-M   'P 1'
#
loop_
_entity.id
_entity.type
_entity.pdbx_description
1 polymer ?
#
loop_
_entity_poly.entity_id
_entity_poly.type
_entity_poly.pdbx_seq_one_letter_code
_entity_poly.pdbx_strand_id
1 'polypeptide(L)'
;MQPPKISSMVEKLCTLYGTRIATVDNITYFDFPHVSALTDPSVEQSLREAGFGYRAKFIHKSACQIIKEGGVTWLQKLQTLPYEEAKTELMKLPGIGAKVADCICLMSLGHLDAIPVDTHIYQVAAQRYLPHLKNYKSVTNKVYNEIGEYFRDLYEKYAGWAHTVCKYMYMIKSGD
;
A
#
# COMPACT_ATOMS: atom_id res chain seq x y z
N MET A 1 -16.03 16.75 9.19
CA MET A 1 -14.77 16.43 8.49
C MET A 1 -15.02 15.15 7.71
N GLN A 2 -14.98 15.16 6.37
CA GLN A 2 -15.14 13.91 5.61
C GLN A 2 -13.89 13.05 5.82
N PRO A 3 -14.05 11.74 6.07
CA PRO A 3 -12.89 10.86 6.18
C PRO A 3 -12.09 10.89 4.87
N PRO A 4 -10.75 10.76 4.93
CA PRO A 4 -9.92 10.66 3.74
C PRO A 4 -10.48 9.61 2.77
N LYS A 5 -10.40 9.88 1.47
CA LYS A 5 -11.05 9.07 0.42
C LYS A 5 -10.78 7.56 0.55
N ILE A 6 -9.55 7.20 0.94
CA ILE A 6 -9.15 5.79 1.13
C ILE A 6 -9.86 5.16 2.34
N SER A 7 -9.97 5.87 3.47
CA SER A 7 -10.67 5.38 4.66
C SER A 7 -12.12 5.03 4.36
N SER A 8 -12.84 5.93 3.66
CA SER A 8 -14.22 5.67 3.24
C SER A 8 -14.33 4.48 2.27
N MET A 9 -13.35 4.28 1.38
CA MET A 9 -13.32 3.10 0.50
C MET A 9 -13.12 1.81 1.29
N VAL A 10 -12.23 1.79 2.29
CA VAL A 10 -12.02 0.60 3.14
C VAL A 10 -13.28 0.29 3.95
N GLU A 11 -13.92 1.28 4.56
CA GLU A 11 -15.18 1.09 5.30
C GLU A 11 -16.29 0.50 4.41
N LYS A 12 -16.42 1.00 3.18
CA LYS A 12 -17.37 0.44 2.20
C LYS A 12 -17.04 -1.00 1.84
N LEU A 13 -15.75 -1.32 1.66
CA LEU A 13 -15.32 -2.68 1.35
C LEU A 13 -15.73 -3.64 2.48
N CYS A 14 -15.47 -3.27 3.74
CA CYS A 14 -15.87 -4.06 4.90
C CYS A 14 -17.39 -4.16 5.02
N THR A 15 -18.14 -3.10 4.76
CA THR A 15 -19.61 -3.14 4.82
C THR A 15 -20.22 -4.06 3.76
N LEU A 16 -19.63 -4.12 2.56
CA LEU A 16 -20.15 -4.92 1.45
C LEU A 16 -19.77 -6.42 1.54
N TYR A 17 -18.56 -6.73 2.01
CA TYR A 17 -17.99 -8.08 1.93
C TYR A 17 -17.45 -8.62 3.26
N GLY A 18 -17.44 -7.81 4.31
CA GLY A 18 -16.98 -8.18 5.63
C GLY A 18 -18.05 -8.85 6.48
N THR A 19 -17.61 -9.61 7.48
CA THR A 19 -18.51 -10.22 8.46
C THR A 19 -18.90 -9.19 9.52
N ARG A 20 -20.19 -9.09 9.85
CA ARG A 20 -20.66 -8.20 10.92
C ARG A 20 -20.05 -8.62 12.27
N ILE A 21 -19.40 -7.68 12.96
CA ILE A 21 -18.82 -7.88 14.30
C ILE A 21 -19.84 -7.51 15.38
N ALA A 22 -20.20 -6.23 15.45
CA ALA A 22 -21.06 -5.68 16.50
C ALA A 22 -21.71 -4.36 16.05
N THR A 23 -22.69 -3.91 16.83
CA THR A 23 -23.26 -2.56 16.71
C THR A 23 -23.05 -1.83 18.03
N VAL A 24 -22.40 -0.66 17.97
CA VAL A 24 -22.11 0.19 19.13
C VAL A 24 -22.55 1.60 18.77
N ASP A 25 -23.34 2.24 19.62
CA ASP A 25 -23.85 3.61 19.40
C ASP A 25 -24.50 3.83 18.02
N ASN A 26 -25.33 2.86 17.59
CA ASN A 26 -25.99 2.81 16.28
C ASN A 26 -25.05 2.71 15.06
N ILE A 27 -23.76 2.47 15.27
CA ILE A 27 -22.78 2.20 14.22
C ILE A 27 -22.53 0.70 14.16
N THR A 28 -22.77 0.11 12.98
CA THR A 28 -22.48 -1.32 12.75
C THR A 28 -21.06 -1.47 12.20
N TYR A 29 -20.26 -2.29 12.88
CA TYR A 29 -18.88 -2.57 12.50
C TYR A 29 -18.79 -3.93 11.81
N PHE A 30 -17.98 -3.97 10.75
CA PHE A 30 -17.70 -5.15 9.94
C PHE A 30 -16.20 -5.41 9.93
N ASP A 31 -15.82 -6.68 9.93
CA ASP A 31 -14.43 -7.09 9.79
C ASP A 31 -13.92 -6.85 8.35
N PHE A 32 -12.61 -6.89 8.14
CA PHE A 32 -12.05 -6.90 6.80
C PHE A 32 -12.47 -8.19 6.07
N PRO A 33 -12.88 -8.12 4.79
CA PRO A 33 -13.34 -9.29 4.05
C PRO A 33 -12.26 -10.37 3.96
N HIS A 34 -12.67 -11.63 4.15
CA HIS A 34 -11.82 -12.75 3.78
C HIS A 34 -11.54 -12.72 2.27
N VAL A 35 -10.33 -13.09 1.85
CA VAL A 35 -9.93 -12.97 0.43
C VAL A 35 -10.88 -13.71 -0.53
N SER A 36 -11.45 -14.84 -0.11
CA SER A 36 -12.44 -15.59 -0.92
C SER A 36 -13.76 -14.84 -1.14
N ALA A 37 -14.13 -13.90 -0.26
CA ALA A 37 -15.32 -13.08 -0.46
C ALA A 37 -15.15 -12.08 -1.61
N LEU A 38 -13.91 -11.85 -2.05
CA LEU A 38 -13.57 -10.92 -3.13
C LEU A 38 -13.33 -11.61 -4.48
N THR A 39 -13.47 -12.94 -4.56
CA THR A 39 -13.22 -13.71 -5.79
C THR A 39 -14.47 -13.99 -6.64
N ASP A 40 -15.66 -13.64 -6.17
CA ASP A 40 -16.87 -13.79 -6.98
C ASP A 40 -16.83 -12.85 -8.20
N PRO A 41 -17.21 -13.31 -9.41
CA PRO A 41 -17.18 -12.48 -10.62
C PRO A 41 -17.99 -11.18 -10.54
N SER A 42 -19.02 -11.11 -9.70
CA SER A 42 -19.82 -9.90 -9.49
C SER A 42 -19.08 -8.80 -8.73
N VAL A 43 -18.02 -9.14 -7.97
CA VAL A 43 -17.31 -8.21 -7.07
C VAL A 43 -16.76 -7.00 -7.82
N GLU A 44 -16.17 -7.17 -9.00
CA GLU A 44 -15.64 -6.04 -9.77
C GLU A 44 -16.76 -5.03 -10.09
N GLN A 45 -17.92 -5.50 -10.56
CA GLN A 45 -19.03 -4.64 -10.94
C GLN A 45 -19.63 -3.92 -9.73
N SER A 46 -19.89 -4.65 -8.65
CA SER A 46 -20.41 -4.07 -7.41
C SER A 46 -19.46 -3.02 -6.81
N LEU A 47 -18.14 -3.24 -6.85
CA LEU A 47 -17.16 -2.24 -6.40
C LEU A 47 -17.10 -1.01 -7.31
N ARG A 48 -17.33 -1.17 -8.63
CA ARG A 48 -17.43 -0.02 -9.55
C ARG A 48 -18.64 0.85 -9.19
N GLU A 49 -19.78 0.24 -8.95
CA GLU A 49 -21.02 0.90 -8.52
C GLU A 49 -20.84 1.58 -7.15
N ALA A 50 -20.06 0.97 -6.25
CA ALA A 50 -19.72 1.56 -4.96
C ALA A 50 -18.68 2.71 -5.01
N GLY A 51 -18.17 3.04 -6.20
CA GLY A 51 -17.28 4.18 -6.44
C GLY A 51 -15.78 3.89 -6.35
N PHE A 52 -15.35 2.63 -6.44
CA PHE A 52 -13.93 2.27 -6.43
C PHE A 52 -13.21 2.60 -7.74
N GLY A 53 -13.96 2.87 -8.81
CA GLY A 53 -13.42 3.20 -10.13
C GLY A 53 -12.55 2.07 -10.68
N TYR A 54 -11.41 2.42 -11.27
CA TYR A 54 -10.50 1.42 -11.87
C TYR A 54 -9.91 0.43 -10.84
N ARG A 55 -9.88 0.78 -9.54
CA ARG A 55 -9.33 -0.08 -8.48
C ARG A 55 -10.20 -1.32 -8.23
N ALA A 56 -11.48 -1.29 -8.57
CA ALA A 56 -12.39 -2.42 -8.45
C ALA A 56 -11.82 -3.68 -9.15
N LYS A 57 -11.33 -3.51 -10.38
CA LYS A 57 -10.67 -4.57 -11.16
C LYS A 57 -9.43 -5.12 -10.46
N PHE A 58 -8.62 -4.25 -9.87
CA PHE A 58 -7.39 -4.65 -9.18
C PHE A 58 -7.68 -5.46 -7.92
N ILE A 59 -8.68 -5.05 -7.13
CA ILE A 59 -9.09 -5.77 -5.91
C ILE A 59 -9.55 -7.18 -6.26
N HIS A 60 -10.52 -7.31 -7.16
CA HIS A 60 -11.06 -8.61 -7.56
C HIS A 60 -9.97 -9.52 -8.17
N LYS A 61 -9.21 -9.03 -9.15
CA LYS A 61 -8.18 -9.85 -9.80
C LYS A 61 -7.03 -10.23 -8.87
N SER A 62 -6.63 -9.34 -7.94
CA SER A 62 -5.63 -9.68 -6.93
C SER A 62 -6.13 -10.74 -5.97
N ALA A 63 -7.39 -10.66 -5.53
CA ALA A 63 -7.98 -11.69 -4.68
C ALA A 63 -7.99 -13.07 -5.37
N CYS A 64 -8.38 -13.12 -6.65
CA CYS A 64 -8.34 -14.35 -7.45
C CYS A 64 -6.92 -14.91 -7.58
N GLN A 65 -5.93 -14.05 -7.84
CA GLN A 65 -4.53 -14.46 -7.92
C GLN A 65 -4.02 -14.97 -6.57
N ILE A 66 -4.32 -14.29 -5.47
CA ILE A 66 -3.92 -14.72 -4.12
C ILE A 66 -4.48 -16.10 -3.79
N ILE A 67 -5.76 -16.36 -4.08
CA ILE A 67 -6.35 -17.70 -3.91
C ILE A 67 -5.60 -18.75 -4.74
N LYS A 68 -5.28 -18.44 -5.99
CA LYS A 68 -4.53 -19.33 -6.88
C LYS A 68 -3.12 -19.65 -6.37
N GLU A 69 -2.45 -18.70 -5.73
CA GLU A 69 -1.11 -18.87 -5.16
C GLU A 69 -1.10 -19.63 -3.82
N GLY A 70 -2.27 -19.96 -3.26
CA GLY A 70 -2.39 -20.69 -1.98
C GLY A 70 -2.97 -19.87 -0.83
N GLY A 71 -3.56 -18.71 -1.12
CA GLY A 71 -4.32 -17.91 -0.17
C GLY A 71 -3.46 -17.36 0.98
N VAL A 72 -3.94 -17.54 2.21
CA VAL A 72 -3.25 -17.08 3.43
C VAL A 72 -1.85 -17.69 3.57
N THR A 73 -1.65 -18.94 3.17
CA THR A 73 -0.35 -19.62 3.22
C THR A 73 0.69 -18.90 2.33
N TRP A 74 0.26 -18.41 1.16
CA TRP A 74 1.15 -17.62 0.29
C TRP A 74 1.54 -16.29 0.96
N LEU A 75 0.59 -15.58 1.56
CA LEU A 75 0.87 -14.33 2.29
C LEU A 75 1.84 -14.56 3.47
N GLN A 76 1.67 -15.65 4.22
CA GLN A 76 2.58 -16.02 5.30
C GLN A 76 3.99 -16.33 4.79
N LYS A 77 4.11 -17.00 3.65
CA LYS A 77 5.41 -17.25 3.01
C LYS A 77 6.12 -15.93 2.67
N LEU A 78 5.42 -14.91 2.19
CA LEU A 78 6.03 -13.60 1.87
C LEU A 78 6.75 -12.97 3.07
N GLN A 79 6.25 -13.16 4.29
CA GLN A 79 6.89 -12.64 5.51
C GLN A 79 8.25 -13.27 5.80
N THR A 80 8.50 -14.47 5.26
CA THR A 80 9.76 -15.21 5.46
C THR A 80 10.78 -14.96 4.36
N LEU A 81 10.37 -14.36 3.24
CA LEU A 81 11.25 -14.09 2.11
C LEU A 81 12.14 -12.87 2.39
N PRO A 82 13.32 -12.78 1.76
CA PRO A 82 14.06 -11.53 1.68
C PRO A 82 13.22 -10.41 1.04
N TYR A 83 13.44 -9.17 1.43
CA TYR A 83 12.66 -8.01 1.00
C TYR A 83 12.49 -7.91 -0.53
N GLU A 84 13.58 -8.07 -1.30
CA GLU A 84 13.53 -7.97 -2.77
C GLU A 84 12.68 -9.08 -3.42
N GLU A 85 12.72 -10.28 -2.86
CA GLU A 85 11.88 -11.40 -3.32
C GLU A 85 10.42 -11.18 -2.97
N ALA A 86 10.12 -10.78 -1.72
CA ALA A 86 8.77 -10.45 -1.28
C ALA A 86 8.14 -9.33 -2.15
N LYS A 87 8.92 -8.27 -2.41
CA LYS A 87 8.52 -7.16 -3.28
C LYS A 87 8.22 -7.64 -4.71
N THR A 88 9.10 -8.48 -5.27
CA THR A 88 8.94 -9.02 -6.62
C THR A 88 7.68 -9.87 -6.73
N GLU A 89 7.40 -10.72 -5.75
CA GLU A 89 6.16 -11.52 -5.71
C GLU A 89 4.91 -10.64 -5.61
N LEU A 90 4.92 -9.63 -4.73
CA LEU A 90 3.80 -8.69 -4.59
C LEU A 90 3.50 -7.92 -5.88
N MET A 91 4.53 -7.51 -6.62
CA MET A 91 4.39 -6.76 -7.87
C MET A 91 3.81 -7.58 -9.03
N LYS A 92 3.68 -8.91 -8.87
CA LYS A 92 2.93 -9.75 -9.82
C LYS A 92 1.41 -9.54 -9.71
N LEU A 93 0.93 -9.02 -8.57
CA LEU A 93 -0.49 -8.78 -8.35
C LEU A 93 -0.99 -7.55 -9.13
N PRO A 94 -2.18 -7.61 -9.76
CA PRO A 94 -2.74 -6.50 -10.50
C PRO A 94 -2.92 -5.23 -9.64
N GLY A 95 -2.34 -4.12 -10.09
CA GLY A 95 -2.46 -2.83 -9.41
C GLY A 95 -1.43 -2.60 -8.29
N ILE A 96 -0.50 -3.54 -8.08
CA ILE A 96 0.62 -3.36 -7.16
C ILE A 96 1.88 -2.99 -7.94
N GLY A 97 2.27 -1.72 -7.85
CA GLY A 97 3.59 -1.24 -8.31
C GLY A 97 4.58 -1.12 -7.16
N ALA A 98 5.82 -0.70 -7.45
CA ALA A 98 6.91 -0.61 -6.48
C ALA A 98 6.52 0.09 -5.16
N LYS A 99 5.87 1.26 -5.25
CA LYS A 99 5.39 2.01 -4.07
C LYS A 99 4.42 1.22 -3.22
N VAL A 100 3.46 0.53 -3.84
CA VAL A 100 2.44 -0.22 -3.10
C VAL A 100 3.05 -1.48 -2.48
N ALA A 101 3.92 -2.16 -3.22
CA ALA A 101 4.67 -3.31 -2.71
C ALA A 101 5.52 -2.91 -1.49
N ASP A 102 6.25 -1.79 -1.55
CA ASP A 102 7.05 -1.31 -0.43
C ASP A 102 6.18 -0.94 0.78
N CYS A 103 4.97 -0.38 0.58
CA CYS A 103 4.04 -0.17 1.68
C CYS A 103 3.64 -1.48 2.36
N ILE A 104 3.37 -2.53 1.59
CA ILE A 104 3.00 -3.85 2.12
C ILE A 104 4.20 -4.47 2.85
N CYS A 105 5.39 -4.42 2.26
CA CYS A 105 6.64 -4.91 2.86
C CYS A 105 6.88 -4.24 4.23
N LEU A 106 6.79 -2.91 4.29
CA LEU A 106 7.03 -2.14 5.51
C LEU A 106 5.97 -2.34 6.58
N MET A 107 4.69 -2.28 6.21
CA MET A 107 3.58 -2.20 7.17
C MET A 107 2.98 -3.55 7.56
N SER A 108 3.21 -4.61 6.78
CA SER A 108 2.59 -5.93 7.03
C SER A 108 3.53 -7.13 6.97
N LEU A 109 4.70 -7.03 6.32
CA LEU A 109 5.64 -8.15 6.19
C LEU A 109 6.88 -8.04 7.09
N GLY A 110 7.07 -6.91 7.77
CA GLY A 110 8.17 -6.72 8.72
C GLY A 110 9.51 -6.31 8.10
N HIS A 111 9.53 -5.91 6.82
CA HIS A 111 10.72 -5.35 6.16
C HIS A 111 10.89 -3.88 6.53
N LEU A 112 11.53 -3.62 7.68
CA LEU A 112 11.65 -2.28 8.28
C LEU A 112 12.52 -1.31 7.48
N ASP A 113 13.26 -1.80 6.50
CA ASP A 113 14.14 -1.09 5.57
C ASP A 113 13.47 -0.79 4.21
N ALA A 114 12.23 -1.25 3.99
CA ALA A 114 11.46 -0.93 2.78
C ALA A 114 11.06 0.56 2.75
N ILE A 115 11.24 1.22 1.59
CA ILE A 115 11.05 2.67 1.42
C ILE A 115 9.99 2.94 0.34
N PRO A 116 8.72 3.18 0.72
CA PRO A 116 7.68 3.53 -0.23
C PRO A 116 7.82 4.98 -0.74
N VAL A 117 8.43 5.15 -1.92
CA VAL A 117 8.65 6.48 -2.51
C VAL A 117 7.40 6.95 -3.26
N ASP A 118 6.70 7.93 -2.68
CA ASP A 118 5.63 8.69 -3.34
C ASP A 118 6.07 10.12 -3.68
N THR A 119 5.12 10.95 -4.11
CA THR A 119 5.39 12.35 -4.48
C THR A 119 5.90 13.19 -3.31
N HIS A 120 5.43 12.95 -2.08
CA HIS A 120 5.88 13.71 -0.91
C HIS A 120 7.31 13.31 -0.54
N ILE A 121 7.61 12.01 -0.58
CA ILE A 121 8.95 11.50 -0.27
C ILE A 121 9.95 11.92 -1.32
N TYR A 122 9.55 11.91 -2.60
CA TYR A 122 10.34 12.49 -3.67
C TYR A 122 10.66 13.97 -3.41
N GLN A 123 9.67 14.77 -3.00
CA GLN A 123 9.87 16.19 -2.67
C GLN A 123 10.82 16.35 -1.47
N VAL A 124 10.67 15.55 -0.42
CA VAL A 124 11.58 15.55 0.73
C VAL A 124 13.00 15.22 0.31
N ALA A 125 13.19 14.16 -0.48
CA ALA A 125 14.48 13.75 -1.02
C ALA A 125 15.11 14.88 -1.85
N ALA A 126 14.38 15.43 -2.81
CA ALA A 126 14.85 16.49 -3.68
C ALA A 126 15.17 17.80 -2.94
N GLN A 127 14.47 18.10 -1.84
CA GLN A 127 14.70 19.33 -1.09
C GLN A 127 15.86 19.23 -0.09
N ARG A 128 16.08 18.07 0.53
CA ARG A 128 16.94 17.95 1.71
C ARG A 128 18.17 17.07 1.53
N TYR A 129 18.12 16.10 0.63
CA TYR A 129 19.10 15.02 0.58
C TYR A 129 19.78 14.94 -0.79
N LEU A 130 18.99 14.95 -1.86
CA LEU A 130 19.43 14.72 -3.24
C LEU A 130 18.98 15.89 -4.13
N PRO A 131 19.62 17.07 -4.06
CA PRO A 131 19.16 18.29 -4.74
C PRO A 131 19.13 18.17 -6.27
N HIS A 132 19.93 17.27 -6.85
CA HIS A 132 19.96 17.02 -8.29
C HIS A 132 18.65 16.40 -8.80
N LEU A 133 17.84 15.79 -7.92
CA LEU A 133 16.53 15.24 -8.28
C LEU A 133 15.56 16.32 -8.76
N LYS A 134 15.75 17.60 -8.39
CA LYS A 134 14.93 18.72 -8.88
C LYS A 134 14.92 18.87 -10.41
N ASN A 135 15.92 18.30 -11.09
CA ASN A 135 16.01 18.31 -12.55
C ASN A 135 15.13 17.25 -13.22
N TYR A 136 14.60 16.29 -12.46
CA TYR A 136 13.73 15.24 -12.98
C TYR A 136 12.26 15.68 -12.90
N LYS A 137 11.53 15.48 -13.99
CA LYS A 137 10.10 15.80 -14.08
C LYS A 137 9.19 14.71 -13.53
N SER A 138 9.70 13.50 -13.33
CA SER A 138 8.94 12.34 -12.87
C SER A 138 9.81 11.36 -12.08
N VAL A 139 9.16 10.57 -11.21
CA VAL A 139 9.80 9.49 -10.46
C VAL A 139 9.95 8.28 -11.38
N THR A 140 11.12 8.14 -11.99
CA THR A 140 11.50 6.95 -12.75
C THR A 140 11.94 5.82 -11.81
N ASN A 141 12.00 4.57 -12.29
CA ASN A 141 12.52 3.45 -11.48
C ASN A 141 13.94 3.71 -10.96
N LYS A 142 14.79 4.38 -11.76
CA LYS A 142 16.14 4.75 -11.33
C LYS A 142 16.11 5.72 -10.15
N VAL A 143 15.32 6.79 -10.25
CA VAL A 143 15.14 7.78 -9.18
C VAL A 143 14.50 7.15 -7.95
N TYR A 144 13.52 6.27 -8.14
CA TYR A 144 12.86 5.52 -7.07
C TYR A 144 13.88 4.70 -6.27
N ASN A 145 14.72 3.93 -6.97
CA ASN A 145 15.73 3.08 -6.34
C ASN A 145 16.81 3.90 -5.65
N GLU A 146 17.30 4.97 -6.29
CA GLU A 146 18.29 5.88 -5.72
C GLU A 146 17.82 6.50 -4.40
N ILE A 147 16.57 6.98 -4.34
CA ILE A 147 15.99 7.50 -3.09
C ILE A 147 15.93 6.39 -2.04
N GLY A 148 15.47 5.19 -2.42
CA GLY A 148 15.38 4.07 -1.51
C GLY A 148 16.74 3.66 -0.93
N GLU A 149 17.76 3.56 -1.77
CA GLU A 149 19.14 3.22 -1.39
C GLU A 149 19.71 4.29 -0.46
N TYR A 150 19.56 5.57 -0.80
CA TYR A 150 20.05 6.66 0.04
C TYR A 150 19.44 6.64 1.44
N PHE A 151 18.13 6.41 1.56
CA PHE A 151 17.47 6.32 2.88
C PHE A 151 17.92 5.08 3.66
N ARG A 152 18.14 3.95 2.98
CA ARG A 152 18.68 2.73 3.61
C ARG A 152 20.11 2.91 4.08
N ASP A 153 20.96 3.60 3.32
CA ASP A 153 22.33 3.90 3.73
C ASP A 153 22.38 4.87 4.92
N LEU A 154 21.45 5.84 4.97
CA LEU A 154 21.41 6.86 6.02
C LEU A 154 20.84 6.35 7.35
N TYR A 155 19.81 5.52 7.29
CA TYR A 155 19.04 5.10 8.47
C TYR A 155 19.10 3.59 8.75
N GLU A 156 19.84 2.85 7.92
CA GLU A 156 20.10 1.42 8.03
C GLU A 156 18.80 0.62 8.22
N LYS A 157 18.77 -0.27 9.21
CA LYS A 157 17.68 -1.19 9.51
C LYS A 157 16.33 -0.51 9.75
N TYR A 158 16.32 0.76 10.17
CA TYR A 158 15.08 1.48 10.51
C TYR A 158 14.68 2.52 9.45
N ALA A 159 15.25 2.42 8.25
CA ALA A 159 15.02 3.39 7.19
C ALA A 159 13.54 3.59 6.84
N GLY A 160 12.72 2.53 6.81
CA GLY A 160 11.28 2.64 6.56
C GLY A 160 10.52 3.39 7.66
N TRP A 161 10.95 3.27 8.91
CA TRP A 161 10.37 4.00 10.04
C TRP A 161 10.78 5.48 10.01
N ALA A 162 12.08 5.76 9.83
CA ALA A 162 12.60 7.11 9.70
C ALA A 162 11.96 7.87 8.52
N HIS A 163 11.82 7.19 7.38
CA HIS A 163 11.09 7.66 6.21
C HIS A 163 9.64 8.06 6.54
N THR A 164 8.93 7.24 7.32
CA THR A 164 7.53 7.51 7.69
C THR A 164 7.41 8.79 8.52
N VAL A 165 8.35 9.02 9.44
CA VAL A 165 8.43 10.28 10.21
C VAL A 165 8.74 11.47 9.29
N CYS A 166 9.69 11.32 8.36
CA CYS A 166 10.02 12.35 7.38
C CYS A 166 8.80 12.76 6.54
N LYS A 167 8.04 11.78 6.06
CA LYS A 167 6.79 12.01 5.31
C LYS A 167 5.78 12.79 6.15
N TYR A 168 5.52 12.33 7.37
CA TYR A 168 4.53 12.93 8.25
C TYR A 168 4.87 14.40 8.56
N MET A 169 6.14 14.66 8.89
CA MET A 169 6.64 16.02 9.15
C MET A 169 6.55 16.93 7.91
N TYR A 170 6.68 16.37 6.71
CA TYR A 170 6.49 17.12 5.47
C TYR A 170 5.02 17.48 5.26
N MET A 171 4.10 16.52 5.38
CA MET A 171 2.66 16.74 5.20
C MET A 171 2.12 17.83 6.15
N ILE A 172 2.52 17.81 7.42
CA ILE A 172 2.16 18.86 8.39
C ILE A 172 2.61 20.25 7.91
N LYS A 173 3.83 20.36 7.38
CA LYS A 173 4.38 21.64 6.91
C LYS A 173 3.75 22.12 5.61
N SER A 174 3.31 21.19 4.77
CA SER A 174 2.67 21.46 3.48
C SER A 174 1.18 21.74 3.59
N GLY A 175 0.54 21.42 4.71
CA GLY A 175 -0.90 21.60 4.91
C GLY A 175 -1.76 20.55 4.21
N ASP A 176 -1.18 19.38 3.91
CA ASP A 176 -1.82 18.23 3.25
C ASP A 176 -2.39 17.21 4.26
#